data_AF-A0A7V5L2P7-F1
#
_entry.id   AF-A0A7V5L2P7-F1
#
_cell.length_a   1.000
_cell.length_b   1.000
_cell.length_c   1.000
_cell.angle_alpha   90.00
_cell.angle_beta   90.00
_cell.angle_gamma   90.00
#
_symmetry.space_group_name_H-M   'P 1'
#
loop_
_entity.id
_entity.type
_entity.pdbx_description
1 polymer ?
#
loop_
_entity_poly.entity_id
_entity_poly.type
_entity_poly.pdbx_seq_one_letter_code
_entity_poly.pdbx_strand_id
1 'polypeptide(L)' 'MKGELTIPDKKIVKLAKGLSNNLSIDFDDAMILIYKDWDNIEKLFKAHKKVKAVLHHFLLEIENGTI' A
#
# COMPACT_ATOMS: atom_id res chain seq x y z
N MET A 1 6.71 11.50 -20.88
CA MET A 1 5.64 10.86 -20.09
C MET A 1 6.04 10.90 -18.62
N LYS A 2 5.05 11.07 -17.73
CA LYS A 2 5.18 11.55 -16.35
C LYS A 2 5.97 10.59 -15.46
N GLY A 3 6.76 11.18 -14.54
CA GLY A 3 7.77 10.54 -13.70
C GLY A 3 7.37 9.19 -13.13
N GLU A 4 8.15 8.19 -13.52
CA GLU A 4 8.15 6.84 -12.95
C GLU A 4 8.43 6.94 -11.46
N LEU A 5 7.39 6.89 -10.64
CA LEU A 5 7.57 6.60 -9.23
C LEU A 5 7.73 5.10 -9.10
N THR A 6 8.92 4.59 -9.40
CA THR A 6 9.30 3.21 -9.12
C THR A 6 9.40 3.07 -7.60
N ILE A 7 8.29 2.73 -6.95
CA ILE A 7 8.29 2.44 -5.52
C ILE A 7 9.25 1.27 -5.29
N PRO A 8 10.30 1.43 -4.47
CA PRO A 8 11.25 0.35 -4.27
C PRO A 8 10.54 -0.89 -3.71
N ASP A 9 10.84 -2.09 -4.22
CA ASP A 9 10.23 -3.35 -3.79
C ASP A 9 10.26 -3.53 -2.26
N LYS A 10 11.36 -3.11 -1.63
CA LYS A 10 11.50 -3.14 -0.17
C LYS A 10 10.41 -2.35 0.57
N LYS A 11 9.89 -1.27 -0.02
CA LYS A 11 8.76 -0.51 0.54
C LYS A 11 7.43 -1.25 0.33
N ILE A 12 7.24 -1.88 -0.83
CA ILE A 12 6.07 -2.71 -1.13
C ILE A 12 6.00 -3.92 -0.19
N VAL A 13 7.09 -4.67 -0.03
CA VAL A 13 7.17 -5.81 0.91
C VAL A 13 6.89 -5.37 2.35
N LYS A 14 7.38 -4.19 2.76
CA LYS A 14 7.08 -3.65 4.10
C LYS A 14 5.61 -3.26 4.26
N LEU A 15 5.00 -2.70 3.21
CA LEU A 15 3.58 -2.36 3.21
C LEU A 15 2.74 -3.64 3.31
N ALA A 16 3.05 -4.67 2.50
CA ALA A 16 2.36 -5.95 2.51
C ALA A 16 2.44 -6.65 3.87
N LYS A 17 3.63 -6.67 4.50
CA LYS A 17 3.78 -7.16 5.89
C LYS A 17 2.90 -6.39 6.88
N GLY A 18 2.81 -5.07 6.70
CA GLY A 18 1.94 -4.23 7.51
C GLY A 18 0.46 -4.60 7.34
N LEU A 19 0.00 -4.76 6.11
CA LEU A 19 -1.38 -5.11 5.79
C LEU A 19 -1.74 -6.51 6.26
N SER A 20 -0.89 -7.50 5.98
CA SER A 20 -1.05 -8.87 6.46
C SER A 20 -1.26 -8.92 7.98
N ASN A 21 -0.44 -8.17 8.74
CA ASN A 21 -0.59 -8.11 10.20
C ASN A 21 -1.85 -7.37 10.67
N ASN A 22 -2.22 -6.24 10.04
CA ASN A 22 -3.36 -5.43 10.51
C ASN A 22 -4.72 -6.04 10.11
N LEU A 23 -4.78 -6.68 8.93
CA LEU A 23 -6.00 -7.30 8.40
C LEU A 23 -6.09 -8.79 8.74
N SER A 24 -5.07 -9.37 9.37
CA SER A 24 -4.97 -10.81 9.65
C SER A 24 -5.14 -11.68 8.40
N ILE A 25 -4.62 -11.22 7.27
CA ILE A 25 -4.59 -11.93 5.98
C ILE A 25 -3.19 -12.45 5.71
N ASP A 26 -3.06 -13.40 4.78
CA ASP A 26 -1.74 -13.86 4.38
C ASP A 26 -0.95 -12.79 3.60
N PHE A 27 0.35 -13.03 3.44
CA PHE A 27 1.22 -12.07 2.76
C PHE A 27 0.88 -11.93 1.27
N ASP A 28 0.42 -13.00 0.62
CA ASP A 28 0.15 -13.02 -0.81
C ASP A 28 -1.14 -12.25 -1.12
N ASP A 29 -2.17 -12.40 -0.30
CA ASP A 29 -3.40 -11.60 -0.30
C ASP A 29 -3.10 -10.12 -0.07
N ALA A 30 -2.19 -9.80 0.85
CA ALA A 30 -1.76 -8.43 1.07
C ALA A 30 -1.02 -7.84 -0.15
N MET A 31 -0.19 -8.64 -0.83
CA MET A 31 0.45 -8.22 -2.08
C MET A 31 -0.56 -8.04 -3.22
N ILE A 32 -1.55 -8.95 -3.33
CA ILE A 32 -2.65 -8.86 -4.29
C ILE A 32 -3.43 -7.56 -4.05
N LEU A 33 -3.73 -7.22 -2.80
CA LEU A 33 -4.44 -5.99 -2.44
C LEU A 33 -3.67 -4.73 -2.89
N ILE A 34 -2.35 -4.69 -2.64
CA ILE A 34 -1.49 -3.59 -3.08
C ILE A 34 -1.51 -3.42 -4.60
N TYR A 35 -1.41 -4.53 -5.35
CA TYR A 35 -1.39 -4.45 -6.80
C TYR A 35 -2.77 -4.22 -7.42
N LYS A 36 -3.84 -4.65 -6.76
CA LYS A 36 -5.23 -4.34 -7.18
C LYS A 36 -5.50 -2.84 -7.14
N ASP A 37 -4.95 -2.14 -6.16
CA ASP A 37 -5.13 -0.70 -5.99
C ASP A 37 -3.82 0.10 -6.18
N TRP A 38 -3.06 -0.30 -7.21
CA TRP A 38 -1.72 0.25 -7.46
C TRP A 38 -1.71 1.78 -7.64
N ASP A 39 -2.70 2.32 -8.36
CA ASP A 39 -2.80 3.77 -8.62
C ASP A 39 -2.92 4.57 -7.33
N ASN A 40 -3.66 4.05 -6.35
CA ASN A 40 -3.79 4.69 -5.05
C ASN A 40 -2.52 4.53 -4.21
N ILE A 41 -1.92 3.34 -4.21
CA ILE A 41 -0.61 3.12 -3.58
C ILE A 41 0.43 4.11 -4.12
N GLU A 42 0.47 4.35 -5.42
CA GLU A 42 1.32 5.38 -6.01
C GLU A 42 1.00 6.79 -5.50
N LYS A 43 -0.29 7.15 -5.42
CA LYS A 43 -0.71 8.46 -4.88
C LYS A 43 -0.29 8.63 -3.43
N LEU A 44 -0.49 7.60 -2.60
CA LEU A 44 -0.10 7.59 -1.19
C LEU A 44 1.42 7.67 -1.04
N PHE A 45 2.21 7.00 -1.87
CA PHE A 45 3.68 7.12 -1.84
C PHE A 45 4.19 8.46 -2.40
N LYS A 46 3.47 9.08 -3.34
CA LYS A 46 3.72 10.46 -3.79
C LYS A 46 3.47 11.46 -2.67
N ALA A 47 2.39 11.29 -1.91
CA ALA A 47 2.02 12.18 -0.79
C ALA A 47 2.84 11.92 0.48
N HIS A 48 3.19 10.66 0.76
CA HIS A 48 3.83 10.23 1.99
C HIS A 48 5.13 9.45 1.72
N LYS A 49 6.27 10.00 2.16
CA LYS A 49 7.58 9.37 1.95
C LYS A 49 7.79 8.07 2.76
N LYS A 50 7.05 7.90 3.87
CA LYS A 50 7.22 6.83 4.87
C LYS A 50 6.15 5.76 4.72
N VAL A 51 6.57 4.49 4.65
CA VAL A 51 5.68 3.31 4.55
C VAL A 51 4.63 3.26 5.66
N LYS A 52 4.99 3.64 6.90
CA LYS A 52 4.04 3.64 8.03
C LYS A 52 2.85 4.59 7.79
N ALA A 53 3.08 5.73 7.15
CA ALA A 53 2.00 6.67 6.82
C ALA A 53 1.14 6.14 5.68
N VAL A 54 1.76 5.56 4.65
CA VAL A 54 1.04 4.88 3.56
C VAL A 54 0.15 3.75 4.11
N LEU A 55 0.70 2.89 4.98
CA LEU A 55 -0.07 1.82 5.63
C LEU A 55 -1.27 2.36 6.39
N HIS A 56 -1.09 3.43 7.18
CA HIS A 56 -2.18 4.03 7.94
C HIS A 56 -3.30 4.56 7.03
N HIS A 57 -2.96 5.32 5.99
CA HIS A 57 -3.95 5.88 5.08
C HIS A 57 -4.65 4.80 4.24
N PHE A 58 -3.91 3.81 3.76
CA PHE A 58 -4.47 2.71 3.00
C PHE A 58 -5.45 1.87 3.84
N LEU A 59 -5.12 1.60 5.12
CA LEU A 59 -6.05 0.93 6.04
C LEU A 59 -7.33 1.73 6.25
N LEU A 60 -7.25 3.05 6.41
CA LEU A 60 -8.43 3.90 6.53
C LEU A 60 -9.31 3.86 5.28
N GLU A 61 -8.71 3.78 4.09
CA GLU A 61 -9.47 3.69 2.84
C GLU A 61 -10.20 2.34 2.73
N ILE A 62 -9.58 1.24 3.16
CA ILE A 62 -10.21 -0.09 3.29
C ILE A 62 -11.37 -0.04 4.28
N GLU A 63 -11.16 0.50 5.48
CA GLU A 63 -12.18 0.58 6.53
C GLU A 63 -13.39 1.43 6.09
N ASN A 64 -13.15 2.48 5.31
CA ASN A 64 -14.19 3.33 4.75
C ASN A 64 -14.87 2.72 3.50
N GLY A 65 -14.45 1.54 3.04
CA GLY A 65 -14.98 0.89 1.83
C GLY A 65 -14.69 1.68 0.55
N THR A 66 -13.62 2.46 0.55
CA THR A 66 -13.20 3.29 -0.60
C THR A 66 -12.42 2.48 -1.63
N ILE A 67 -12.01 1.26 -1.24
CA ILE A 67 -11.29 0.23 -1.98
C ILE A 67 -11.73 -1.16 -1.52
#